data_AF-A0ABD2NIH5-F1
#
_entry.id   AF-A0ABD2NIH5-F1
#
_cell.length_a   1.000
_cell.length_b   1.000
_cell.length_c   1.000
_cell.angle_alpha   90.00
_cell.angle_beta   90.00
_cell.angle_gamma   90.00
#
_symmetry.space_group_name_H-M   'P 1'
#
loop_
_entity.id
_entity.type
_entity.pdbx_description
1 polymer ?
#
loop_
_entity_poly.entity_id
_entity_poly.type
_entity_poly.pdbx_seq_one_letter_code
_entity_poly.pdbx_strand_id
1 'polypeptide(L)'
;MSDFVRNNRNLREVLIFFFHSKKTAAEAHEELQKVYGDAALSKKTTCRDGFRFRNGDFDVDDRPREGRPKICEDAELEARRVYFSLRSYPPCHFQAIACVGNYSKARNLGSL
;
A
#
# COMPACT_ATOMS: atom_id res chain seq x y z
N MET A 1 31.61 -31.78 -4.88
CA MET A 1 30.66 -30.89 -5.56
C MET A 1 31.02 -29.47 -5.16
N SER A 2 31.13 -28.56 -6.13
CA SER A 2 31.25 -27.13 -5.84
C SER A 2 30.07 -26.66 -4.99
N ASP A 3 30.33 -25.68 -4.11
CA ASP A 3 29.31 -25.03 -3.30
C ASP A 3 28.36 -24.27 -4.22
N PHE A 4 27.30 -24.93 -4.69
CA PHE A 4 26.25 -24.28 -5.46
C PHE A 4 25.59 -23.24 -4.55
N VAL A 5 25.98 -21.99 -4.72
CA VAL A 5 25.41 -20.86 -3.99
C VAL A 5 23.96 -20.69 -4.46
N ARG A 6 23.06 -21.26 -3.67
CA ARG A 6 21.63 -21.24 -3.95
C ARG A 6 21.09 -19.84 -3.77
N ASN A 7 20.61 -19.25 -4.86
CA ASN A 7 19.97 -17.94 -4.85
C ASN A 7 18.45 -18.09 -5.00
N ASN A 8 17.68 -17.17 -4.44
CA ASN A 8 16.22 -17.16 -4.55
C ASN A 8 15.75 -17.03 -6.01
N ARG A 9 16.56 -16.38 -6.85
CA ARG A 9 16.34 -16.30 -8.31
C ARG A 9 16.30 -17.68 -8.95
N ASN A 10 17.29 -18.52 -8.68
CA ASN A 10 17.40 -19.87 -9.23
C ASN A 10 16.17 -20.73 -8.87
N LEU A 11 15.67 -20.60 -7.63
CA LEU A 11 14.49 -21.34 -7.19
C LEU A 11 13.21 -20.89 -7.91
N ARG A 12 13.10 -19.60 -8.25
CA ARG A 12 11.98 -19.06 -9.04
C ARG A 12 12.03 -19.50 -10.49
N GLU A 13 13.21 -19.56 -11.10
CA GLU A 13 13.39 -20.09 -12.46
C GLU A 13 12.94 -21.55 -12.55
N VAL A 14 13.32 -22.38 -11.57
CA VAL A 14 12.86 -23.77 -11.48
C VAL A 14 11.34 -23.84 -11.30
N LEU A 15 10.75 -22.90 -10.57
CA LEU A 15 9.31 -22.80 -10.40
C LEU A 15 8.58 -22.47 -11.72
N ILE A 16 9.16 -21.60 -12.54
CA ILE A 16 8.66 -21.28 -13.88
C ILE A 16 8.69 -22.53 -14.76
N PHE A 17 9.77 -23.32 -14.70
CA PHE A 17 9.84 -24.61 -15.39
C PHE A 17 8.70 -25.55 -14.98
N PHE A 18 8.38 -25.65 -13.69
CA PHE A 18 7.26 -26.47 -13.22
C PHE A 18 5.90 -25.94 -13.67
N PHE A 19 5.74 -24.62 -13.74
CA PHE A 19 4.53 -23.98 -14.27
C PHE A 19 4.31 -24.31 -15.74
N HIS A 20 5.35 -24.23 -16.58
CA HIS A 20 5.27 -24.65 -17.98
C HIS A 20 5.02 -26.15 -18.14
N SER A 21 5.55 -26.96 -17.21
CA SER A 21 5.29 -28.40 -17.11
C SER A 21 3.87 -28.74 -16.62
N LYS A 22 2.97 -27.75 -16.50
CA LYS A 22 1.57 -27.87 -16.05
C LYS A 22 1.41 -28.44 -14.64
N LYS A 23 2.46 -28.40 -13.81
CA LYS A 23 2.37 -28.81 -12.41
C LYS A 23 1.67 -27.76 -11.57
N THR A 24 0.96 -28.21 -10.56
CA THR A 24 0.37 -27.34 -9.56
C THR A 24 1.44 -26.78 -8.62
N ALA A 25 1.16 -25.67 -7.95
CA ALA A 25 2.09 -25.10 -6.97
C ALA A 25 2.39 -26.06 -5.79
N ALA A 26 1.46 -26.96 -5.47
CA ALA A 26 1.65 -27.97 -4.44
C ALA A 26 2.66 -29.04 -4.89
N GLU A 27 2.49 -29.60 -6.08
CA GLU A 27 3.41 -30.59 -6.66
C GLU A 27 4.81 -29.99 -6.86
N ALA A 28 4.89 -28.76 -7.37
CA ALA A 28 6.15 -28.06 -7.52
C ALA A 28 6.86 -27.86 -6.18
N HIS A 29 6.12 -27.53 -5.11
CA HIS A 29 6.69 -27.43 -3.77
C HIS A 29 7.21 -28.77 -3.26
N GLU A 30 6.45 -29.86 -3.43
CA GLU A 30 6.87 -31.19 -3.00
C GLU A 30 8.14 -31.66 -3.73
N GLU A 31 8.24 -31.41 -5.03
CA GLU A 31 9.46 -31.73 -5.79
C GLU A 31 10.65 -30.88 -5.39
N LEU A 32 10.44 -29.58 -5.19
CA LEU A 32 11.47 -28.70 -4.65
C LEU A 32 11.93 -29.21 -3.29
N GLN A 33 11.01 -29.57 -2.39
CA GLN A 33 11.35 -30.07 -1.06
C GLN A 33 12.14 -31.39 -1.10
N LYS A 34 11.84 -32.28 -2.06
CA LYS A 34 12.60 -33.54 -2.25
C LYS A 34 14.04 -33.29 -2.71
N VAL A 35 14.25 -32.33 -3.60
CA VAL A 35 15.59 -32.03 -4.15
C VAL A 35 16.41 -31.14 -3.22
N TYR A 36 15.74 -30.17 -2.59
CA TYR A 36 16.37 -29.04 -1.92
C TYR A 36 16.24 -29.07 -0.40
N GLY A 37 15.41 -29.95 0.16
CA GLY A 37 15.17 -30.11 1.59
C GLY A 37 14.68 -28.81 2.24
N ASP A 38 15.27 -28.48 3.38
CA ASP A 38 14.93 -27.28 4.17
C ASP A 38 15.28 -25.97 3.46
N ALA A 39 16.15 -26.03 2.46
CA ALA A 39 16.52 -24.87 1.66
C ALA A 39 15.65 -24.72 0.39
N ALA A 40 14.51 -25.40 0.34
CA ALA A 40 13.46 -25.16 -0.65
C ALA A 40 12.66 -23.89 -0.33
N LEU A 41 11.97 -23.36 -1.34
CA LEU A 41 11.02 -22.26 -1.12
C LEU A 41 9.87 -22.71 -0.23
N SER A 42 9.43 -21.82 0.66
CA SER A 42 8.25 -22.09 1.49
C SER A 42 7.01 -22.32 0.63
N LYS A 43 6.07 -23.15 1.11
CA LYS A 43 4.78 -23.37 0.46
C LYS A 43 4.04 -22.06 0.14
N LYS A 44 4.14 -21.06 1.02
CA LYS A 44 3.54 -19.73 0.83
C LYS A 44 4.15 -19.00 -0.37
N THR A 45 5.48 -18.99 -0.49
CA THR A 45 6.18 -18.35 -1.61
C THR A 45 5.87 -19.05 -2.92
N THR A 46 5.87 -20.40 -2.96
CA THR A 46 5.52 -21.18 -4.15
C THR A 46 4.10 -20.90 -4.61
N CYS A 47 3.15 -20.79 -3.68
CA CYS A 47 1.75 -20.46 -4.00
C CYS A 47 1.61 -19.04 -4.54
N ARG A 48 2.24 -18.05 -3.90
CA ARG A 48 2.21 -16.65 -4.35
C ARG A 48 2.81 -16.50 -5.74
N ASP A 49 3.99 -17.06 -5.97
CA ASP A 49 4.67 -16.94 -7.26
C ASP A 49 3.93 -17.73 -8.34
N GLY A 50 3.35 -18.90 -8.00
CA GLY A 50 2.43 -19.63 -8.88
C GLY A 50 1.18 -18.82 -9.29
N PHE A 51 0.65 -17.98 -8.40
CA PHE A 51 -0.44 -17.06 -8.74
C PHE A 51 0.03 -15.93 -9.68
N ARG A 52 1.26 -15.42 -9.48
CA ARG A 52 1.86 -14.42 -10.40
C ARG A 52 2.01 -14.98 -11.81
N PHE A 53 2.48 -16.21 -11.95
CA PHE A 53 2.63 -16.86 -13.25
C PHE A 53 1.29 -17.05 -13.98
N ARG A 54 0.19 -17.29 -13.25
CA ARG A 54 -1.16 -17.32 -13.85
C ARG A 54 -1.59 -15.97 -14.42
N ASN A 55 -1.09 -14.88 -13.87
CA ASN A 55 -1.33 -13.53 -14.37
C ASN A 55 -0.35 -13.11 -15.47
N GLY A 56 0.54 -14.02 -15.92
CA GLY A 56 1.55 -13.76 -16.94
C GLY A 56 2.77 -12.98 -16.44
N ASP A 57 2.94 -12.83 -15.12
CA ASP A 57 4.11 -12.19 -14.52
C ASP A 57 5.18 -13.25 -14.21
N PHE A 58 6.18 -13.34 -15.09
CA PHE A 58 7.32 -14.27 -14.99
C PHE A 58 8.61 -13.61 -14.48
N ASP A 59 8.50 -12.42 -13.88
CA ASP A 59 9.67 -11.74 -13.34
C ASP A 59 10.27 -12.52 -12.17
N VAL A 60 11.54 -12.90 -12.34
CA VAL A 60 12.32 -13.66 -11.36
C VAL A 60 12.79 -12.73 -10.24
N ASP A 61 12.92 -11.44 -10.53
CA ASP A 61 13.43 -10.46 -9.59
C ASP A 61 12.41 -10.02 -8.54
N ASP A 62 12.93 -9.66 -7.37
CA ASP A 62 12.12 -8.98 -6.38
C ASP A 62 11.88 -7.55 -6.85
N ARG A 63 10.60 -7.23 -7.03
CA ARG A 63 10.21 -5.84 -7.29
C ARG A 63 10.75 -4.95 -6.17
N PRO A 64 11.20 -3.72 -6.49
CA PRO A 64 11.62 -2.79 -5.47
C PRO A 64 10.51 -2.65 -4.43
N ARG A 65 10.89 -2.76 -3.15
CA ARG A 65 9.93 -2.54 -2.07
C ARG A 65 9.52 -1.08 -2.14
N GLU A 66 8.33 -0.81 -2.66
CA GLU A 66 7.70 0.48 -2.48
C GLU A 66 7.56 0.70 -0.97
N GLY A 67 8.38 1.60 -0.44
CA GLY A 67 8.33 1.97 0.96
C GLY A 67 6.95 2.56 1.29
N ARG A 68 6.71 2.79 2.58
CA ARG A 68 5.58 3.62 3.00
C ARG A 68 5.62 4.95 2.20
N PRO A 69 4.54 5.37 1.53
CA PRO A 69 4.48 6.68 0.89
C PRO A 69 4.84 7.74 1.94
N LYS A 70 5.91 8.50 1.71
CA LYS A 70 6.44 9.47 2.69
C LYS A 70 5.70 10.81 2.69
N ILE A 71 4.66 10.98 1.90
CA ILE A 71 3.98 12.26 1.74
C ILE A 71 2.49 11.95 1.75
N CYS A 72 1.87 12.02 2.93
CA CYS A 72 0.54 12.61 2.98
C CYS A 72 0.85 14.10 2.88
N GLU A 73 0.44 14.78 1.81
CA GLU A 73 0.70 16.21 1.70
C GLU A 73 0.16 16.87 2.97
N ASP A 74 0.99 17.67 3.65
CA ASP A 74 0.61 18.28 4.93
C ASP A 74 -0.69 19.08 4.80
N ALA A 75 -0.99 19.59 3.59
CA ALA A 75 -2.26 20.21 3.24
C ALA A 75 -3.48 19.28 3.39
N GLU A 76 -3.41 18.02 2.96
CA GLU A 76 -4.51 17.06 3.15
C GLU A 76 -4.67 16.66 4.62
N LEU A 77 -3.56 16.59 5.35
CA LEU A 77 -3.55 16.22 6.76
C LEU A 77 -4.07 17.36 7.64
N GLU A 78 -3.72 18.61 7.33
CA GLU A 78 -4.28 19.82 7.94
C GLU A 78 -5.74 20.04 7.55
N ALA A 79 -6.13 19.84 6.29
CA ALA A 79 -7.53 19.89 5.88
C ALA A 79 -8.39 18.86 6.64
N ARG A 80 -7.86 17.65 6.86
CA ARG A 80 -8.54 16.62 7.64
C ARG A 80 -8.57 16.93 9.14
N ARG A 81 -7.54 17.58 9.69
CA ARG A 81 -7.53 18.09 11.07
C ARG A 81 -8.55 19.20 11.28
N VAL A 82 -8.62 20.17 10.37
CA VAL A 82 -9.60 21.26 10.40
C VAL A 82 -11.02 20.69 10.25
N TYR A 83 -11.24 19.78 9.29
CA TYR A 83 -12.53 19.13 9.10
C TYR A 83 -12.98 18.33 10.33
N PHE A 84 -12.06 17.59 10.97
CA PHE A 84 -12.37 16.81 12.17
C PHE A 84 -12.61 17.71 13.40
N SER A 85 -11.85 18.80 13.53
CA SER A 85 -12.05 19.84 14.54
C SER A 85 -13.44 20.46 14.40
N LEU A 86 -13.81 20.91 13.20
CA LEU A 86 -15.13 21.50 12.91
C LEU A 86 -16.29 20.51 13.12
N ARG A 87 -16.05 19.20 12.92
CA ARG A 87 -17.06 18.16 13.18
C ARG A 87 -17.23 17.84 14.67
N SER A 88 -16.19 18.09 15.47
CA SER A 88 -16.22 17.92 16.94
C SER A 88 -16.76 19.16 17.67
N TYR A 89 -16.79 20.32 17.01
CA TYR A 89 -17.53 21.48 17.50
C TYR A 89 -19.02 21.31 17.18
N PRO A 90 -19.91 21.24 18.19
CA PRO A 90 -21.35 21.27 17.92
C PRO A 90 -21.70 22.61 17.24
N PRO A 91 -22.74 22.66 16.38
CA PRO A 91 -23.17 23.86 15.63
C PRO A 91 -23.84 24.91 16.53
N CYS A 92 -23.26 25.21 17.69
CA CYS A 92 -23.81 26.08 18.72
C CYS A 92 -23.14 27.47 18.76
N HIS A 93 -22.16 27.76 17.89
CA HIS A 93 -21.46 29.05 17.89
C HIS A 93 -21.50 29.80 16.53
N PHE A 94 -22.57 29.59 15.75
CA PHE A 94 -22.84 30.39 14.55
C PHE A 94 -23.71 31.63 14.83
N GLN A 95 -23.82 32.07 16.09
CA GLN A 95 -24.49 33.33 16.44
C GLN A 95 -23.53 34.50 16.73
N ALA A 96 -22.21 34.34 16.60
CA ALA A 96 -21.25 35.39 17.01
C ALA A 96 -20.56 36.15 15.86
N ILE A 97 -20.84 35.89 14.58
CA ILE A 97 -20.29 36.69 13.46
C ILE A 97 -21.29 37.73 12.93
N ALA A 98 -22.57 37.66 13.29
CA ALA A 98 -23.58 38.63 12.84
C ALA A 98 -23.66 39.92 13.69
N CYS A 99 -23.02 39.99 14.86
CA CYS A 99 -23.23 41.13 15.79
C CYS A 99 -22.18 42.24 15.73
N VAL A 100 -21.04 42.07 15.04
CA VAL A 100 -19.99 43.13 14.99
C VAL A 100 -20.17 44.07 13.79
N GLY A 101 -20.97 43.70 12.78
CA GLY A 101 -21.17 44.50 11.56
C GLY A 101 -22.21 45.64 11.65
N ASN A 102 -23.01 45.71 12.71
CA ASN A 102 -24.21 46.57 12.74
C ASN A 102 -24.15 47.78 13.72
N TYR A 103 -22.98 48.10 14.29
CA TYR A 103 -22.84 49.31 15.13
C TYR A 103 -22.15 50.50 14.44
N SER A 104 -21.59 50.31 13.24
CA SER A 104 -20.80 51.36 12.57
C SER A 104 -21.57 52.18 11.53
N LYS A 105 -22.81 51.79 11.17
CA LYS A 105 -23.56 52.44 10.07
C LYS A 105 -24.71 53.36 10.51
N ALA A 106 -24.91 53.54 11.83
CA ALA A 106 -26.01 54.36 12.37
C ALA A 106 -25.60 55.81 12.75
N ARG A 107 -24.39 56.28 12.42
CA ARG A 107 -23.92 57.65 12.79
C ARG A 107 -23.74 58.64 11.62
N ASN A 108 -24.09 58.30 10.38
CA ASN A 108 -23.99 59.23 9.24
C ASN A 108 -25.35 59.51 8.58
N LEU A 109 -26.33 59.96 9.37
CA LEU A 109 -27.49 60.70 8.87
C LEU A 109 -27.62 61.97 9.71
N GLY A 110 -26.96 63.03 9.28
CA GLY A 110 -27.02 64.33 9.96
C GLY A 110 -25.88 65.29 9.66
N SER A 111 -25.53 65.51 8.38
CA SER A 111 -24.89 66.77 7.93
C SER A 111 -24.82 66.84 6.41
N LEU A 112 -25.88 67.36 5.79
CA LEU A 112 -25.90 68.35 4.70
C LEU A 112 -27.34 68.54 4.22
#